data_AF-A0AAV8VA53-F1
#
_entry.id   AF-A0AAV8VA53-F1
#
_cell.length_a   1.000
_cell.length_b   1.000
_cell.length_c   1.000
_cell.angle_alpha   90.00
_cell.angle_beta   90.00
_cell.angle_gamma   90.00
#
_symmetry.space_group_name_H-M   'P 1'
#
loop_
_entity.id
_entity.type
_entity.pdbx_description
1 polymer ?
#
loop_
_entity_poly.entity_id
_entity_poly.type
_entity_poly.pdbx_seq_one_letter_code
_entity_poly.pdbx_strand_id
1 'polypeptide(L)'
;MGPRLCELRSNPEGLDLVAIKVTVGRSCYILCSAYLPYESPTPPPRQLMELVEWCKSNNLPLIVGCDANAHHTCWGSKDVNQRGQDLLEFLISSGLDILNRGTKPTFVTRNRQEVIDITISNSWSSHLVTNWRVSSEVSMSDHRHILFNLETGTVPVEREYRNPKLTVWSTYKDILSRNVGPPVRPHTIPQIESSVKNLTKAVVHAYEQSCPVRKVRSRHSVPWWNPELLTLRKKALEIPSREVWNQDPDALVSHGLVWFTDGSKTLEGTGAGVRGVRPRVELSFPLGKHASVFQAEVFAISACVSENLKRGYSNQHIQICTDSQAALHALKSPRITSQVVLECTNSLAALGQRNKIRLVWVPGHSGVAGNEEADVLARKGSSDTLTGPEPAIGLPYSYPLGSIDNWTREKCQEDWSRGIGLRQARLLIKGPGAAATRSLVNLNRASISIITGLLTGHGRLNKHLSTIGLSPDSRCRLCGTSDEDSIHVLCHCPRVIVNRHRLFGAGYLAPEDIREVPVDRVLAFARSTGLF
;
A
#
# COMPACT_ATOMS: atom_id res chain seq x y z
N MET A 1 -28.32 -20.80 16.78
CA MET A 1 -28.77 -19.39 16.88
C MET A 1 -28.65 -18.78 15.51
N GLY A 2 -29.75 -18.32 14.91
CA GLY A 2 -29.74 -17.71 13.58
C GLY A 2 -28.93 -16.41 13.53
N PRO A 3 -28.56 -15.93 12.33
CA PRO A 3 -27.82 -14.69 12.17
C PRO A 3 -28.64 -13.51 12.72
N ARG A 4 -28.04 -12.72 13.62
CA ARG A 4 -28.60 -11.42 14.01
C ARG A 4 -28.15 -10.39 12.96
N LEU A 5 -29.11 -9.86 12.20
CA LEU A 5 -28.92 -8.70 11.34
C LEU A 5 -28.94 -7.44 12.21
N CYS A 6 -27.86 -6.67 12.19
CA CYS A 6 -27.86 -5.30 12.69
C CYS A 6 -27.73 -4.39 11.46
N GLU A 7 -28.79 -3.64 11.16
CA GLU A 7 -28.79 -2.62 10.11
C GLU A 7 -27.82 -1.49 10.47
N LEU A 8 -26.91 -1.19 9.55
CA LEU A 8 -26.17 0.07 9.54
C LEU A 8 -27.03 1.10 8.80
N ARG A 9 -27.25 2.24 9.48
CA ARG A 9 -28.11 3.39 9.14
C ARG A 9 -28.33 3.62 7.62
N SER A 10 -29.60 3.60 7.23
CA SER A 10 -30.11 4.12 5.95
C SER A 10 -30.17 5.65 5.95
N ASN A 11 -29.65 6.30 4.91
CA ASN A 11 -29.99 7.70 4.59
C ASN A 11 -31.18 7.69 3.60
N PRO A 12 -32.23 8.53 3.74
CA PRO A 12 -33.51 8.30 3.05
C PRO A 12 -33.61 8.76 1.59
N GLU A 13 -32.52 9.17 0.93
CA GLU A 13 -32.58 9.69 -0.45
C GLU A 13 -31.59 8.93 -1.36
N GLY A 14 -32.13 8.16 -2.32
CA GLY A 14 -31.39 7.60 -3.47
C GLY A 14 -30.37 6.49 -3.16
N LEU A 15 -30.82 5.33 -2.67
CA LEU A 15 -29.92 4.23 -2.28
C LEU A 15 -29.41 3.39 -3.46
N ASP A 16 -28.28 3.81 -4.04
CA ASP A 16 -27.46 3.01 -4.98
C ASP A 16 -26.56 1.97 -4.27
N LEU A 17 -26.60 1.90 -2.94
CA LEU A 17 -25.78 0.99 -2.14
C LEU A 17 -26.48 0.59 -0.85
N VAL A 18 -26.49 -0.71 -0.55
CA VAL A 18 -27.00 -1.27 0.71
C VAL A 18 -25.95 -2.22 1.29
N ALA A 19 -25.52 -1.98 2.52
CA ALA A 19 -24.59 -2.84 3.23
C ALA A 19 -25.20 -3.38 4.52
N ILE A 20 -25.05 -4.69 4.74
CA ILE A 20 -25.53 -5.37 5.94
C ILE A 20 -24.36 -6.02 6.68
N LYS A 21 -24.43 -5.96 8.01
CA LYS A 21 -23.51 -6.66 8.90
C LYS A 21 -24.11 -8.00 9.29
N VAL A 22 -23.49 -9.08 8.84
CA VAL A 22 -23.91 -10.45 9.14
C VAL A 22 -22.97 -11.04 10.18
N THR A 23 -23.54 -11.54 11.28
CA THR A 23 -22.78 -12.21 12.34
C THR A 23 -23.10 -13.69 12.35
N VAL A 24 -22.09 -14.54 12.16
CA VAL A 24 -22.20 -16.01 12.22
C VAL A 24 -21.22 -16.54 13.26
N GLY A 25 -21.76 -17.10 14.35
CA GLY A 25 -20.95 -17.49 15.51
C GLY A 25 -20.25 -16.28 16.14
N ARG A 26 -18.90 -16.32 16.21
CA ARG A 26 -18.05 -15.20 16.68
C ARG A 26 -17.52 -14.32 15.55
N SER A 27 -17.80 -14.67 14.30
CA SER A 27 -17.28 -13.96 13.12
C SER A 27 -18.30 -12.96 12.61
N CYS A 28 -17.79 -11.83 12.11
CA CYS A 28 -18.59 -10.76 11.54
C CYS A 28 -18.16 -10.52 10.09
N TYR A 29 -19.14 -10.35 9.21
CA TYR A 29 -18.96 -10.15 7.77
C TYR A 29 -19.79 -8.95 7.32
N ILE A 30 -19.30 -8.20 6.35
CA ILE A 30 -20.04 -7.13 5.68
C ILE A 30 -20.39 -7.62 4.27
N LEU A 31 -21.69 -7.69 3.99
CA LEU A 31 -22.20 -7.97 2.65
C LEU A 31 -22.80 -6.68 2.10
N CYS A 32 -22.40 -6.32 0.89
CA CYS A 32 -22.85 -5.10 0.23
C CYS A 32 -23.46 -5.44 -1.13
N SER A 33 -24.63 -4.87 -1.41
CA SER A 33 -25.22 -4.80 -2.73
C SER A 33 -25.06 -3.37 -3.24
N ALA A 34 -24.48 -3.21 -4.42
CA ALA A 34 -24.28 -1.90 -5.04
C ALA A 34 -24.83 -1.88 -6.47
N TYR A 35 -25.43 -0.77 -6.85
CA TYR A 35 -25.80 -0.45 -8.22
C TYR A 35 -25.01 0.79 -8.62
N LEU A 36 -24.27 0.74 -9.71
CA LEU A 36 -23.47 1.87 -10.19
C LEU A 36 -24.16 2.41 -11.44
N PRO A 37 -24.94 3.50 -11.33
CA PRO A 37 -25.68 4.04 -12.46
C PRO A 37 -24.75 4.33 -13.64
N TYR A 38 -25.20 3.97 -14.85
CA TYR A 38 -24.48 4.26 -16.08
C TYR A 38 -24.23 5.76 -16.27
N GLU A 39 -25.20 6.59 -15.88
CA GLU A 39 -25.16 8.05 -16.00
C GLU A 39 -24.20 8.72 -15.01
N SER A 40 -23.70 7.99 -14.01
CA SER A 40 -22.74 8.53 -13.04
C SER A 40 -21.37 8.71 -13.69
N PRO A 41 -20.74 9.90 -13.58
CA PRO A 41 -19.52 10.21 -14.31
C PRO A 41 -18.26 9.50 -13.79
N THR A 42 -18.21 9.08 -12.51
CA THR A 42 -17.01 8.46 -11.91
C THR A 42 -17.36 7.27 -11.01
N PRO A 43 -17.18 6.02 -11.48
CA PRO A 43 -17.23 4.84 -10.62
C PRO A 43 -15.91 4.66 -9.85
N PRO A 44 -15.94 4.14 -8.61
CA PRO A 44 -17.11 3.84 -7.79
C PRO A 44 -17.69 5.08 -7.08
N PRO A 45 -18.94 5.03 -6.57
CA PRO A 45 -19.51 6.10 -5.76
C PRO A 45 -18.75 6.29 -4.44
N ARG A 46 -18.76 7.54 -3.93
CA ARG A 46 -18.07 7.92 -2.68
C ARG A 46 -18.46 7.02 -1.50
N GLN A 47 -19.72 6.62 -1.42
CA GLN A 47 -20.25 5.74 -0.38
C GLN A 47 -19.57 4.37 -0.38
N LEU A 48 -19.28 3.82 -1.56
CA LEU A 48 -18.55 2.54 -1.67
C LEU A 48 -17.09 2.72 -1.24
N MET A 49 -16.45 3.84 -1.58
CA MET A 49 -15.09 4.15 -1.12
C MET A 49 -15.02 4.26 0.40
N GLU A 50 -15.97 4.97 1.03
CA GLU A 50 -16.06 5.12 2.48
C GLU A 50 -16.32 3.77 3.19
N LEU A 51 -17.18 2.92 2.61
CA LEU A 51 -17.44 1.58 3.14
C LEU A 51 -16.19 0.68 3.09
N VAL A 52 -15.46 0.71 1.97
CA VAL A 52 -14.23 -0.07 1.78
C VAL A 52 -13.18 0.36 2.80
N GLU A 53 -12.96 1.67 2.97
CA GLU A 53 -11.98 2.19 3.93
C GLU A 53 -12.39 1.92 5.39
N TRP A 54 -13.68 2.01 5.70
CA TRP A 54 -14.21 1.65 7.01
C TRP A 54 -13.99 0.16 7.32
N CYS A 55 -14.28 -0.74 6.37
CA CYS A 55 -14.05 -2.17 6.54
C CYS A 55 -12.56 -2.49 6.71
N LYS A 56 -11.68 -1.81 5.95
CA LYS A 56 -10.23 -1.94 6.04
C LYS A 56 -9.70 -1.49 7.40
N SER A 57 -10.14 -0.32 7.87
CA SER A 57 -9.75 0.23 9.18
C SER A 57 -10.22 -0.63 10.36
N ASN A 58 -11.37 -1.31 10.22
CA ASN A 58 -11.93 -2.19 11.25
C ASN A 58 -11.56 -3.67 11.07
N ASN A 59 -10.73 -4.00 10.07
CA ASN A 59 -10.32 -5.35 9.72
C ASN A 59 -11.50 -6.33 9.53
N LEU A 60 -12.56 -5.86 8.86
CA LEU A 60 -13.78 -6.62 8.60
C LEU A 60 -13.75 -7.25 7.20
N PRO A 61 -14.09 -8.54 7.04
CA PRO A 61 -14.36 -9.15 5.75
C PRO A 61 -15.49 -8.40 5.01
N LEU A 62 -15.23 -8.02 3.76
CA LEU A 62 -16.16 -7.32 2.89
C LEU A 62 -16.36 -8.10 1.61
N ILE A 63 -17.62 -8.32 1.23
CA ILE A 63 -18.02 -8.87 -0.06
C ILE A 63 -19.07 -7.95 -0.66
N VAL A 64 -18.85 -7.53 -1.90
CA VAL A 64 -19.74 -6.63 -2.63
C VAL A 64 -20.21 -7.34 -3.90
N GLY A 65 -21.51 -7.50 -4.06
CA GLY A 65 -22.16 -7.79 -5.33
C GLY A 65 -22.59 -6.48 -5.97
N CYS A 66 -22.25 -6.29 -7.24
CA CYS A 66 -22.32 -4.99 -7.87
C CYS A 66 -22.74 -5.09 -9.33
N ASP A 67 -23.80 -4.38 -9.73
CA ASP A 67 -24.03 -4.06 -11.15
C ASP A 67 -23.22 -2.79 -11.48
N ALA A 68 -22.09 -2.98 -12.16
CA ALA A 68 -21.11 -1.95 -12.35
C ALA A 68 -21.41 -1.03 -13.55
N ASN A 69 -22.25 -1.48 -14.50
CA ASN A 69 -22.39 -0.85 -15.81
C ASN A 69 -21.02 -0.49 -16.44
N ALA A 70 -20.03 -1.40 -16.31
CA ALA A 70 -18.64 -1.19 -16.69
C ALA A 70 -18.04 -2.43 -17.37
N HIS A 71 -17.23 -2.20 -18.40
CA HIS A 71 -16.65 -3.26 -19.23
C HIS A 71 -15.16 -3.37 -18.97
N HIS A 72 -14.70 -4.54 -18.54
CA HIS A 72 -13.28 -4.86 -18.48
C HIS A 72 -13.04 -6.36 -18.65
N THR A 73 -12.00 -6.70 -19.40
CA THR A 73 -11.59 -8.09 -19.64
C THR A 73 -11.21 -8.85 -18.36
N CYS A 74 -10.85 -8.13 -17.29
CA CYS A 74 -10.50 -8.71 -15.97
C CYS A 74 -11.66 -9.39 -15.25
N TRP A 75 -12.91 -8.99 -15.51
CA TRP A 75 -14.10 -9.66 -14.95
C TRP A 75 -14.91 -10.42 -16.01
N GLY A 76 -14.40 -10.54 -17.24
CA GLY A 76 -14.96 -11.39 -18.28
C GLY A 76 -15.70 -10.67 -19.40
N SER A 77 -15.68 -9.33 -19.44
CA SER A 77 -16.23 -8.56 -20.58
C SER A 77 -15.39 -8.79 -21.84
N LYS A 78 -15.98 -8.59 -23.03
CA LYS A 78 -15.30 -8.77 -24.33
C LYS A 78 -14.37 -7.62 -24.68
N ASP A 79 -14.62 -6.45 -24.12
CA ASP A 79 -13.97 -5.18 -24.37
C ASP A 79 -13.71 -4.41 -23.07
N VAL A 80 -13.05 -3.27 -23.19
CA VAL A 80 -12.72 -2.37 -22.07
C VAL A 80 -13.26 -0.98 -22.38
N ASN A 81 -14.05 -0.40 -21.48
CA ASN A 81 -14.49 0.99 -21.56
C ASN A 81 -13.83 1.85 -20.47
N GLN A 82 -13.92 3.19 -20.56
CA GLN A 82 -13.28 4.10 -19.60
C GLN A 82 -13.75 3.85 -18.16
N ARG A 83 -15.06 3.67 -17.94
CA ARG A 83 -15.62 3.30 -16.63
C ARG A 83 -14.98 2.04 -16.05
N GLY A 84 -14.71 1.03 -16.88
CA GLY A 84 -14.04 -0.20 -16.47
C GLY A 84 -12.57 0.02 -16.11
N GLN A 85 -11.87 0.94 -16.79
CA GLN A 85 -10.49 1.31 -16.42
C GLN A 85 -10.46 2.04 -15.07
N ASP A 86 -11.31 3.05 -14.89
CA ASP A 86 -11.39 3.85 -13.66
C ASP A 86 -11.75 2.96 -12.45
N LEU A 87 -12.72 2.07 -12.64
CA LEU A 87 -13.12 1.12 -11.60
C LEU A 87 -11.98 0.14 -11.27
N LEU A 88 -11.26 -0.38 -12.28
CA LEU A 88 -10.13 -1.28 -12.03
C LEU A 88 -8.99 -0.59 -11.27
N GLU A 89 -8.67 0.66 -11.60
CA GLU A 89 -7.65 1.44 -10.89
C GLU A 89 -8.02 1.64 -9.41
N PHE A 90 -9.29 1.92 -9.12
CA PHE A 90 -9.81 1.95 -7.75
C PHE A 90 -9.67 0.61 -7.01
N LEU A 91 -10.07 -0.50 -7.65
CA LEU A 91 -10.01 -1.83 -7.03
C LEU A 91 -8.56 -2.19 -6.65
N ILE A 92 -7.60 -1.93 -7.55
CA ILE A 92 -6.18 -2.21 -7.33
C ILE A 92 -5.62 -1.33 -6.21
N SER A 93 -5.86 -0.02 -6.26
CA SER A 93 -5.34 0.93 -5.27
C SER A 93 -5.93 0.71 -3.86
N SER A 94 -7.16 0.18 -3.78
CA SER A 94 -7.85 -0.07 -2.51
C SER A 94 -7.58 -1.47 -1.92
N GLY A 95 -6.95 -2.37 -2.68
CA GLY A 95 -6.68 -3.75 -2.25
C GLY A 95 -7.91 -4.65 -2.28
N LEU A 96 -8.71 -4.52 -3.34
CA LEU A 96 -9.90 -5.34 -3.60
C LEU A 96 -9.62 -6.36 -4.72
N ASP A 97 -10.02 -7.60 -4.49
CA ASP A 97 -9.92 -8.71 -5.44
C ASP A 97 -11.22 -8.85 -6.25
N ILE A 98 -11.07 -9.14 -7.54
CA ILE A 98 -12.18 -9.50 -8.44
C ILE A 98 -12.44 -11.01 -8.35
N LEU A 99 -13.67 -11.39 -8.01
CA LEU A 99 -14.05 -12.78 -7.76
C LEU A 99 -14.72 -13.47 -8.96
N ASN A 100 -15.08 -12.72 -10.01
CA ASN A 100 -15.65 -13.27 -11.23
C ASN A 100 -14.76 -14.37 -11.84
N ARG A 101 -15.40 -15.39 -12.44
CA ARG A 101 -14.73 -16.52 -13.10
C ARG A 101 -15.37 -16.83 -14.45
N GLY A 102 -14.54 -16.85 -15.49
CA GLY A 102 -14.96 -17.11 -16.87
C GLY A 102 -15.61 -15.91 -17.54
N THR A 103 -16.25 -16.15 -18.68
CA THR A 103 -16.80 -15.11 -19.58
C THR A 103 -18.29 -15.33 -19.88
N LYS A 104 -18.97 -16.14 -19.06
CA LYS A 104 -20.40 -16.39 -19.24
C LYS A 104 -21.16 -15.08 -18.99
N PRO A 105 -21.99 -14.60 -19.95
CA PRO A 105 -22.69 -13.32 -19.83
C PRO A 105 -23.59 -13.28 -18.59
N THR A 106 -23.50 -12.18 -17.84
CA THR A 106 -24.36 -11.88 -16.69
C THR A 106 -25.57 -11.07 -17.13
N PHE A 107 -25.48 -10.31 -18.22
CA PHE A 107 -26.58 -9.60 -18.86
C PHE A 107 -26.83 -10.15 -20.26
N VAL A 108 -28.08 -10.49 -20.59
CA VAL A 108 -28.51 -11.08 -21.86
C VAL A 108 -29.85 -10.52 -22.30
N THR A 109 -29.86 -9.83 -23.43
CA THR A 109 -31.05 -9.42 -24.17
C THR A 109 -31.07 -10.09 -25.55
N ARG A 110 -32.11 -9.84 -26.36
CA ARG A 110 -32.18 -10.35 -27.74
C ARG A 110 -30.96 -9.96 -28.60
N ASN A 111 -30.38 -8.79 -28.33
CA ASN A 111 -29.36 -8.19 -29.19
C ASN A 111 -27.98 -8.04 -28.50
N ARG A 112 -27.90 -8.19 -27.18
CA ARG A 112 -26.66 -7.94 -26.40
C ARG A 112 -26.42 -9.01 -25.36
N GLN A 113 -25.15 -9.37 -25.15
CA GLN A 113 -24.69 -10.32 -24.15
C GLN A 113 -23.38 -9.81 -23.53
N GLU A 114 -23.43 -9.44 -22.26
CA GLU A 114 -22.37 -8.68 -21.59
C GLU A 114 -22.10 -9.23 -20.19
N VAL A 115 -20.91 -8.91 -19.65
CA VAL A 115 -20.52 -9.22 -18.28
C VAL A 115 -20.27 -7.88 -17.59
N ILE A 116 -21.30 -7.40 -16.89
CA ILE A 116 -21.34 -6.09 -16.24
C ILE A 116 -21.62 -6.20 -14.73
N ASP A 117 -22.02 -7.38 -14.27
CA ASP A 117 -22.20 -7.69 -12.85
C ASP A 117 -20.90 -8.27 -12.28
N ILE A 118 -20.36 -7.63 -11.25
CA ILE A 118 -19.09 -8.00 -10.61
C ILE A 118 -19.30 -8.39 -9.15
N THR A 119 -18.47 -9.31 -8.68
CA THR A 119 -18.33 -9.64 -7.26
C THR A 119 -16.92 -9.30 -6.82
N ILE A 120 -16.77 -8.44 -5.82
CA ILE A 120 -15.48 -7.97 -5.32
C ILE A 120 -15.38 -8.18 -3.81
N SER A 121 -14.15 -8.32 -3.30
CA SER A 121 -13.89 -8.53 -1.87
C SER A 121 -12.54 -7.97 -1.47
N ASN A 122 -12.30 -7.67 -0.20
CA ASN A 122 -10.93 -7.34 0.22
C ASN A 122 -10.01 -8.57 0.12
N SER A 123 -8.72 -8.34 -0.17
CA SER A 123 -7.82 -9.44 -0.56
C SER A 123 -7.65 -10.54 0.49
N TRP A 124 -7.89 -10.24 1.78
CA TRP A 124 -7.82 -11.27 2.83
C TRP A 124 -9.12 -12.03 3.04
N SER A 125 -10.26 -11.62 2.46
CA SER A 125 -11.53 -12.35 2.54
C SER A 125 -12.03 -12.94 1.23
N SER A 126 -11.30 -12.75 0.13
CA SER A 126 -11.60 -13.38 -1.18
C SER A 126 -11.74 -14.91 -1.11
N HIS A 127 -10.98 -15.55 -0.22
CA HIS A 127 -11.03 -17.01 0.00
C HIS A 127 -12.35 -17.51 0.62
N LEU A 128 -13.18 -16.63 1.19
CA LEU A 128 -14.47 -17.01 1.76
C LEU A 128 -15.51 -17.32 0.68
N VAL A 129 -15.30 -16.83 -0.55
CA VAL A 129 -16.20 -17.01 -1.67
C VAL A 129 -15.73 -18.19 -2.51
N THR A 130 -16.48 -19.28 -2.49
CA THR A 130 -16.19 -20.49 -3.26
C THR A 130 -17.33 -20.81 -4.22
N ASN A 131 -17.06 -21.65 -5.24
CA ASN A 131 -18.07 -22.09 -6.21
C ASN A 131 -18.82 -20.95 -6.94
N TRP A 132 -18.12 -19.84 -7.22
CA TRP A 132 -18.65 -18.72 -7.97
C TRP A 132 -18.97 -19.13 -9.40
N ARG A 133 -20.21 -18.88 -9.84
CA ARG A 133 -20.69 -19.18 -11.20
C ARG A 133 -21.90 -18.34 -11.57
N VAL A 134 -22.08 -18.12 -12.87
CA VAL A 134 -23.32 -17.58 -13.43
C VAL A 134 -24.31 -18.72 -13.65
N SER A 135 -25.49 -18.64 -13.03
CA SER A 135 -26.54 -19.65 -13.16
C SER A 135 -27.06 -19.76 -14.59
N SER A 136 -27.53 -20.94 -14.98
CA SER A 136 -28.30 -21.16 -16.22
C SER A 136 -29.81 -21.15 -15.98
N GLU A 137 -30.24 -21.03 -14.72
CA GLU A 137 -31.65 -20.91 -14.36
C GLU A 137 -32.23 -19.60 -14.88
N VAL A 138 -33.51 -19.63 -15.22
CA VAL A 138 -34.23 -18.47 -15.74
C VAL A 138 -34.47 -17.50 -14.59
N SER A 139 -33.88 -16.31 -14.68
CA SER A 139 -33.99 -15.24 -13.68
C SER A 139 -35.23 -14.34 -13.85
N MET A 140 -36.00 -14.55 -14.94
CA MET A 140 -37.10 -13.66 -15.37
C MET A 140 -36.68 -12.19 -15.58
N SER A 141 -35.38 -11.94 -15.72
CA SER A 141 -34.77 -10.64 -16.04
C SER A 141 -33.74 -10.85 -17.15
N ASP A 142 -33.35 -9.75 -17.79
CA ASP A 142 -32.17 -9.64 -18.65
C ASP A 142 -30.86 -9.88 -17.89
N HIS A 143 -30.80 -9.74 -16.56
CA HIS A 143 -29.66 -10.18 -15.74
C HIS A 143 -29.81 -11.63 -15.30
N ARG A 144 -28.70 -12.37 -15.25
CA ARG A 144 -28.60 -13.75 -14.75
C ARG A 144 -28.11 -13.75 -13.32
N HIS A 145 -28.60 -14.72 -12.54
CA HIS A 145 -28.14 -14.90 -11.16
C HIS A 145 -26.67 -15.32 -11.10
N ILE A 146 -25.90 -14.62 -10.26
CA ILE A 146 -24.58 -15.04 -9.81
C ILE A 146 -24.76 -15.83 -8.51
N LEU A 147 -24.20 -17.04 -8.47
CA LEU A 147 -24.26 -17.92 -7.31
C LEU A 147 -22.84 -18.20 -6.81
N PHE A 148 -22.66 -18.13 -5.50
CA PHE A 148 -21.45 -18.55 -4.82
C PHE A 148 -21.79 -19.02 -3.40
N ASN A 149 -20.87 -19.78 -2.81
CA ASN A 149 -20.96 -20.21 -1.42
C ASN A 149 -20.12 -19.26 -0.56
N LEU A 150 -20.64 -18.92 0.62
CA LEU A 150 -19.91 -18.18 1.63
C LEU A 150 -19.50 -19.12 2.76
N GLU A 151 -18.20 -19.38 2.91
CA GLU A 151 -17.69 -20.24 3.98
C GLU A 151 -17.62 -19.47 5.31
N THR A 152 -18.63 -19.67 6.18
CA THR A 152 -18.72 -19.00 7.50
C THR A 152 -18.45 -19.98 8.65
N GLY A 153 -17.33 -19.82 9.36
CA GLY A 153 -17.10 -20.41 10.68
C GLY A 153 -15.95 -21.42 10.82
N THR A 154 -14.88 -20.96 11.48
CA THR A 154 -13.84 -21.68 12.27
C THR A 154 -13.21 -22.95 11.72
N VAL A 155 -12.03 -22.84 11.10
CA VAL A 155 -10.70 -23.26 11.63
C VAL A 155 -9.67 -22.42 10.84
N PRO A 156 -8.55 -21.93 11.43
CA PRO A 156 -7.42 -21.48 10.62
C PRO A 156 -7.04 -22.66 9.74
N VAL A 157 -7.38 -22.62 8.44
CA VAL A 157 -6.88 -23.63 7.51
C VAL A 157 -5.39 -23.71 7.80
N GLU A 158 -4.96 -24.88 8.29
CA GLU A 158 -3.55 -25.23 8.34
C GLU A 158 -3.11 -25.06 6.90
N ARG A 159 -2.65 -23.85 6.54
CA ARG A 159 -2.31 -23.56 5.15
C ARG A 159 -1.13 -24.43 4.86
N GLU A 160 -1.40 -25.49 4.14
CA GLU A 160 -0.41 -26.35 3.56
C GLU A 160 0.29 -25.51 2.49
N TYR A 161 1.54 -25.16 2.75
CA TYR A 161 2.36 -24.42 1.81
C TYR A 161 3.62 -25.23 1.51
N ARG A 162 4.07 -25.15 0.27
CA ARG A 162 5.35 -25.68 -0.17
C ARG A 162 6.34 -24.52 -0.20
N ASN A 163 7.49 -24.67 0.46
CA ASN A 163 8.56 -23.67 0.42
C ASN A 163 9.52 -24.02 -0.72
N PRO A 164 9.59 -23.25 -1.83
CA PRO A 164 10.43 -23.59 -2.97
C PRO A 164 11.92 -23.74 -2.61
N LYS A 165 12.40 -23.07 -1.54
CA LYS A 165 13.79 -23.17 -1.07
C LYS A 165 14.15 -24.54 -0.50
N LEU A 166 13.17 -25.36 -0.13
CA LEU A 166 13.34 -26.69 0.45
C LEU A 166 13.10 -27.82 -0.56
N THR A 167 12.96 -27.49 -1.84
CA THR A 167 12.77 -28.49 -2.90
C THR A 167 13.99 -29.40 -3.01
N VAL A 168 13.77 -30.71 -3.00
CA VAL A 168 14.83 -31.71 -3.20
C VAL A 168 15.13 -31.81 -4.69
N TRP A 169 16.09 -31.01 -5.17
CA TRP A 169 16.36 -30.83 -6.60
C TRP A 169 16.82 -32.09 -7.33
N SER A 170 17.48 -33.04 -6.65
CA SER A 170 17.84 -34.34 -7.25
C SER A 170 16.60 -35.15 -7.61
N THR A 171 15.65 -35.26 -6.69
CA THR A 171 14.35 -35.91 -6.89
C THR A 171 13.52 -35.17 -7.93
N TYR A 172 13.49 -33.83 -7.90
CA TYR A 172 12.81 -33.02 -8.91
C TYR A 172 13.30 -33.35 -10.33
N LYS A 173 14.62 -33.38 -10.53
CA LYS A 173 15.23 -33.66 -11.84
C LYS A 173 14.92 -35.07 -12.34
N ASP A 174 14.98 -36.07 -11.46
CA ASP A 174 14.68 -37.47 -11.80
C ASP A 174 13.20 -37.69 -12.11
N ILE A 175 12.28 -37.07 -11.37
CA ILE A 175 10.85 -37.15 -11.66
C ILE A 175 10.53 -36.39 -12.95
N LEU A 176 11.14 -35.21 -13.16
CA LEU A 176 10.90 -34.42 -14.37
C LEU A 176 11.40 -35.15 -15.63
N SER A 177 12.59 -35.75 -15.60
CA SER A 177 13.15 -36.46 -16.75
C SER A 177 12.32 -37.67 -17.16
N ARG A 178 11.72 -38.38 -16.20
CA ARG A 178 10.79 -39.50 -16.46
C ARG A 178 9.46 -39.06 -17.07
N ASN A 179 8.99 -37.86 -16.73
CA ASN A 179 7.64 -37.40 -17.09
C ASN A 179 7.58 -36.46 -18.31
N VAL A 180 8.69 -35.83 -18.71
CA VAL A 180 8.71 -34.91 -19.87
C VAL A 180 8.73 -35.67 -21.20
N GLY A 181 9.14 -36.94 -21.21
CA GLY A 181 9.21 -37.76 -22.42
C GLY A 181 10.21 -37.21 -23.46
N PRO A 182 10.35 -37.86 -24.63
CA PRO A 182 11.22 -37.37 -25.69
C PRO A 182 10.68 -36.07 -26.29
N PRO A 183 11.56 -35.16 -26.74
CA PRO A 183 11.14 -33.90 -27.35
C PRO A 183 10.33 -34.15 -28.64
N VAL A 184 9.05 -33.79 -28.60
CA VAL A 184 8.15 -33.81 -29.76
C VAL A 184 8.34 -32.50 -30.54
N ARG A 185 8.42 -32.57 -31.87
CA ARG A 185 8.36 -31.39 -32.75
C ARG A 185 6.91 -31.20 -33.21
N PRO A 186 6.13 -30.30 -32.59
CA PRO A 186 4.76 -30.06 -33.01
C PRO A 186 4.74 -29.31 -34.34
N HIS A 187 3.86 -29.71 -35.26
CA HIS A 187 3.69 -29.10 -36.58
C HIS A 187 2.35 -28.35 -36.72
N THR A 188 1.48 -28.44 -35.71
CA THR A 188 0.15 -27.82 -35.69
C THR A 188 -0.13 -27.16 -34.34
N ILE A 189 -0.99 -26.14 -34.32
CA ILE A 189 -1.38 -25.42 -33.10
C ILE A 189 -1.94 -26.38 -32.02
N PRO A 190 -2.83 -27.34 -32.31
CA PRO A 190 -3.31 -28.29 -31.30
C PRO A 190 -2.22 -29.16 -30.69
N GLN A 191 -1.20 -29.51 -31.49
CA GLN A 191 -0.04 -30.26 -30.98
C GLN A 191 0.82 -29.39 -30.05
N ILE A 192 1.00 -28.10 -30.36
CA ILE A 192 1.70 -27.15 -29.48
C ILE A 192 0.98 -27.06 -28.13
N GLU A 193 -0.34 -26.84 -28.14
CA GLU A 193 -1.15 -26.75 -26.92
C GLU A 193 -1.07 -28.03 -26.08
N SER A 194 -1.15 -29.19 -26.72
CA SER A 194 -1.00 -30.48 -26.04
C SER A 194 0.41 -30.67 -25.46
N SER A 195 1.46 -30.25 -26.18
CA SER A 195 2.84 -30.32 -25.70
C SER A 195 3.08 -29.41 -24.50
N VAL A 196 2.58 -28.18 -24.54
CA VAL A 196 2.65 -27.24 -23.41
C VAL A 196 1.92 -27.82 -22.21
N LYS A 197 0.69 -28.31 -22.40
CA LYS A 197 -0.10 -28.92 -21.32
C LYS A 197 0.62 -30.10 -20.66
N ASN A 198 1.25 -30.96 -21.46
CA ASN A 198 2.00 -32.11 -20.94
C ASN A 198 3.27 -31.68 -20.20
N LEU A 199 4.02 -30.72 -20.73
CA LEU A 199 5.20 -30.16 -20.07
C LEU A 199 4.83 -29.49 -18.74
N THR A 200 3.79 -28.66 -18.72
CA THR A 200 3.31 -27.99 -17.51
C THR A 200 2.89 -29.02 -16.46
N LYS A 201 2.17 -30.08 -16.86
CA LYS A 201 1.81 -31.17 -15.94
C LYS A 201 3.05 -31.87 -15.36
N ALA A 202 4.04 -32.18 -16.19
CA ALA A 202 5.26 -32.83 -15.75
C ALA A 202 6.06 -31.96 -14.77
N VAL A 203 6.15 -30.65 -15.04
CA VAL A 203 6.83 -29.66 -14.17
C VAL A 203 6.11 -29.53 -12.82
N VAL A 204 4.79 -29.35 -12.83
CA VAL A 204 4.00 -29.22 -11.60
C VAL A 204 4.07 -30.50 -10.79
N HIS A 205 3.92 -31.67 -11.43
CA HIS A 205 3.99 -32.96 -10.76
C HIS A 205 5.38 -33.19 -10.12
N ALA A 206 6.46 -32.92 -10.85
CA ALA A 206 7.81 -33.03 -10.31
C ALA A 206 8.01 -32.12 -9.10
N TYR A 207 7.49 -30.90 -9.12
CA TYR A 207 7.56 -29.97 -8.00
C TYR A 207 6.76 -30.46 -6.79
N GLU A 208 5.54 -30.95 -6.99
CA GLU A 208 4.67 -31.42 -5.91
C GLU A 208 5.22 -32.64 -5.18
N GLN A 209 5.91 -33.53 -5.89
CA GLN A 209 6.54 -34.73 -5.33
C GLN A 209 7.89 -34.45 -4.65
N SER A 210 8.62 -33.44 -5.10
CA SER A 210 9.97 -33.11 -4.59
C SER A 210 9.99 -31.99 -3.54
N CYS A 211 8.87 -31.29 -3.34
CA CYS A 211 8.75 -30.22 -2.35
C CYS A 211 7.71 -30.62 -1.27
N PRO A 212 8.15 -31.01 -0.06
CA PRO A 212 7.26 -31.44 1.01
C PRO A 212 6.28 -30.35 1.42
N VAL A 213 5.03 -30.76 1.63
CA VAL A 213 3.97 -29.89 2.14
C VAL A 213 4.25 -29.59 3.61
N ARG A 214 4.24 -28.31 3.98
CA ARG A 214 4.37 -27.86 5.38
C ARG A 214 3.10 -27.19 5.84
N LYS A 215 2.72 -27.47 7.08
CA LYS A 215 1.58 -26.82 7.75
C LYS A 215 2.01 -25.48 8.33
N VAL A 216 1.27 -24.42 8.04
CA VAL A 216 1.35 -23.18 8.82
C VAL A 216 0.87 -23.51 10.24
N ARG A 217 1.80 -23.51 11.20
CA ARG A 217 1.42 -23.50 12.61
C ARG A 217 0.70 -22.19 12.87
N SER A 218 -0.58 -22.28 13.24
CA SER A 218 -1.31 -21.18 13.87
C SER A 218 -0.39 -20.57 14.92
N ARG A 219 -0.12 -19.26 14.81
CA ARG A 219 0.34 -18.50 15.97
C ARG A 219 -0.82 -18.53 16.94
N HIS A 220 -0.81 -19.51 17.85
CA HIS A 220 -1.73 -19.54 18.96
C HIS A 220 -1.77 -18.14 19.58
N SER A 221 -3.00 -17.65 19.79
CA SER A 221 -3.27 -16.64 20.79
C SER A 221 -2.49 -17.04 22.04
N VAL A 222 -1.59 -16.16 22.45
CA VAL A 222 -0.90 -16.27 23.73
C VAL A 222 -1.91 -16.68 24.81
N PRO A 223 -1.75 -17.85 25.48
CA PRO A 223 -2.77 -18.45 26.36
C PRO A 223 -3.22 -17.52 27.49
N TRP A 224 -2.35 -16.57 27.85
CA TRP A 224 -2.58 -15.56 28.88
C TRP A 224 -3.35 -14.33 28.38
N TRP A 225 -3.77 -14.25 27.10
CA TRP A 225 -4.49 -13.10 26.54
C TRP A 225 -5.97 -13.44 26.30
N ASN A 226 -6.86 -12.81 27.07
CA ASN A 226 -8.31 -13.06 27.02
C ASN A 226 -9.11 -11.75 26.74
N PRO A 227 -10.42 -11.84 26.42
CA PRO A 227 -11.25 -10.65 26.15
C PRO A 227 -11.37 -9.67 27.33
N GLU A 228 -11.21 -10.15 28.56
CA GLU A 228 -11.20 -9.32 29.77
C GLU A 228 -9.94 -8.46 29.84
N LEU A 229 -8.77 -9.03 29.58
CA LEU A 229 -7.50 -8.32 29.46
C LEU A 229 -7.50 -7.33 28.30
N LEU A 230 -8.18 -7.64 27.19
CA LEU A 230 -8.41 -6.69 26.11
C LEU A 230 -9.26 -5.50 26.58
N THR A 231 -10.32 -5.75 27.35
CA THR A 231 -11.20 -4.72 27.91
C THR A 231 -10.46 -3.86 28.94
N LEU A 232 -9.69 -4.47 29.84
CA LEU A 232 -8.85 -3.76 30.80
C LEU A 232 -7.77 -2.93 30.10
N ARG A 233 -7.15 -3.45 29.04
CA ARG A 233 -6.18 -2.70 28.23
C ARG A 233 -6.83 -1.51 27.51
N LYS A 234 -8.06 -1.65 27.01
CA LYS A 234 -8.84 -0.53 26.43
C LYS A 234 -9.22 0.53 27.47
N LYS A 235 -9.47 0.15 28.73
CA LYS A 235 -9.76 1.09 29.81
C LYS A 235 -8.52 1.85 30.30
N ALA A 236 -7.34 1.22 30.25
CA ALA A 236 -6.07 1.85 30.65
C ALA A 236 -5.50 2.81 29.57
N LEU A 237 -5.91 2.62 28.30
CA LEU A 237 -5.43 3.36 27.13
C LEU A 237 -6.62 3.82 26.28
N GLU A 238 -6.97 5.10 26.42
CA GLU A 238 -8.14 5.70 25.81
C GLU A 238 -7.76 6.65 24.67
N ILE A 239 -8.27 6.36 23.48
CA ILE A 239 -8.22 7.24 22.31
C ILE A 239 -9.68 7.64 22.06
N PRO A 240 -10.15 8.79 22.58
CA PRO A 240 -11.54 9.22 22.42
C PRO A 240 -11.85 9.49 20.95
N SER A 241 -13.10 9.22 20.53
CA SER A 241 -13.55 9.65 19.21
C SER A 241 -13.66 11.17 19.18
N ARG A 242 -13.63 11.76 17.97
CA ARG A 242 -13.77 13.21 17.77
C ARG A 242 -15.07 13.77 18.38
N GLU A 243 -16.14 12.99 18.34
CA GLU A 243 -17.43 13.33 18.94
C GLU A 243 -17.34 13.41 20.47
N VAL A 244 -16.67 12.45 21.11
CA VAL A 244 -16.46 12.43 22.56
C VAL A 244 -15.60 13.60 23.01
N TRP A 245 -14.55 13.93 22.24
CA TRP A 245 -13.71 15.09 22.52
C TRP A 245 -14.50 16.41 22.44
N ASN A 246 -15.32 16.58 21.40
CA ASN A 246 -16.06 17.82 21.19
C ASN A 246 -17.21 18.04 22.19
N GLN A 247 -17.66 16.99 22.90
CA GLN A 247 -18.76 17.10 23.86
C GLN A 247 -18.29 17.68 25.20
N ASP A 248 -17.21 17.14 25.77
CA ASP A 248 -16.68 17.58 27.06
C ASP A 248 -15.17 17.27 27.19
N PRO A 249 -14.31 18.14 26.62
CA PRO A 249 -12.86 18.01 26.74
C PRO A 249 -12.39 18.03 28.20
N ASP A 250 -13.00 18.86 29.04
CA ASP A 250 -12.56 19.05 30.42
C ASP A 250 -12.85 17.82 31.29
N ALA A 251 -13.99 17.14 31.08
CA ALA A 251 -14.23 15.84 31.73
C ALA A 251 -13.17 14.80 31.36
N LEU A 252 -12.63 14.84 30.14
CA LEU A 252 -11.60 13.92 29.70
C LEU A 252 -10.27 14.16 30.40
N VAL A 253 -9.93 15.39 30.79
CA VAL A 253 -8.63 15.79 31.40
C VAL A 253 -8.68 16.27 32.86
N SER A 254 -9.78 16.07 33.58
CA SER A 254 -9.97 16.62 34.96
C SER A 254 -9.86 15.60 36.11
N HIS A 255 -9.61 14.32 35.84
CA HIS A 255 -9.65 13.28 36.89
C HIS A 255 -8.27 12.95 37.48
N GLY A 256 -8.13 13.08 38.80
CA GLY A 256 -6.92 12.67 39.54
C GLY A 256 -5.69 13.55 39.30
N LEU A 257 -4.50 12.92 39.25
CA LEU A 257 -3.24 13.56 38.91
C LEU A 257 -3.13 13.66 37.38
N VAL A 258 -3.02 14.87 36.86
CA VAL A 258 -3.09 15.13 35.42
C VAL A 258 -1.73 15.60 34.91
N TRP A 259 -1.23 14.89 33.91
CA TRP A 259 0.05 15.12 33.27
C TRP A 259 -0.12 15.20 31.75
N PHE A 260 0.69 16.02 31.12
CA PHE A 260 0.81 16.18 29.67
C PHE A 260 2.25 15.90 29.26
N THR A 261 2.42 15.27 28.11
CA THR A 261 3.72 14.87 27.57
C THR A 261 3.78 15.13 26.09
N ASP A 262 4.90 15.64 25.62
CA ASP A 262 5.14 15.90 24.19
C ASP A 262 6.60 15.65 23.81
N GLY A 263 6.83 15.37 22.52
CA GLY A 263 8.14 15.17 21.91
C GLY A 263 8.36 16.06 20.70
N SER A 264 9.47 16.79 20.67
CA SER A 264 9.80 17.73 19.60
C SER A 264 11.10 17.36 18.89
N LYS A 265 11.13 17.58 17.57
CA LYS A 265 12.31 17.46 16.72
C LYS A 265 12.49 18.72 15.89
N THR A 266 13.65 19.34 16.02
CA THR A 266 14.08 20.49 15.23
C THR A 266 15.36 20.15 14.46
N LEU A 267 15.88 21.12 13.70
CA LEU A 267 17.19 21.00 13.05
C LEU A 267 18.34 20.99 14.07
N GLU A 268 18.13 21.61 15.24
CA GLU A 268 19.13 21.73 16.31
C GLU A 268 19.25 20.43 17.12
N GLY A 269 18.13 19.76 17.37
CA GLY A 269 18.09 18.58 18.21
C GLY A 269 16.70 17.98 18.39
N THR A 270 16.58 17.14 19.40
CA THR A 270 15.35 16.44 19.78
C THR A 270 15.14 16.63 21.27
N GLY A 271 13.91 16.87 21.70
CA GLY A 271 13.59 17.09 23.10
C GLY A 271 12.26 16.48 23.51
N ALA A 272 12.12 16.24 24.80
CA ALA A 272 10.88 15.75 25.41
C ALA A 272 10.44 16.69 26.53
N GLY A 273 9.15 16.96 26.61
CA GLY A 273 8.53 17.85 27.59
C GLY A 273 7.51 17.10 28.44
N VAL A 274 7.47 17.42 29.74
CA VAL A 274 6.47 16.89 30.67
C VAL A 274 5.90 18.02 31.52
N ARG A 275 4.58 18.16 31.48
CA ARG A 275 3.83 19.12 32.30
C ARG A 275 2.87 18.39 33.24
N GLY A 276 3.15 18.44 34.54
CA GLY A 276 2.15 18.11 35.57
C GLY A 276 1.29 19.32 35.88
N VAL A 277 -0.04 19.20 35.74
CA VAL A 277 -1.00 20.23 36.19
C VAL A 277 -1.30 20.06 37.68
N ARG A 278 -1.41 18.79 38.12
CA ARG A 278 -1.59 18.39 39.52
C ARG A 278 -0.75 17.14 39.76
N PRO A 279 0.42 17.22 40.42
CA PRO A 279 1.10 18.42 40.95
C PRO A 279 1.61 19.35 39.83
N ARG A 280 1.85 20.64 40.14
CA ARG A 280 2.51 21.58 39.22
C ARG A 280 3.98 21.20 39.05
N VAL A 281 4.32 20.65 37.89
CA VAL A 281 5.68 20.19 37.55
C VAL A 281 5.96 20.51 36.09
N GLU A 282 7.20 20.91 35.79
CA GLU A 282 7.66 21.22 34.43
C GLU A 282 9.02 20.57 34.26
N LEU A 283 9.14 19.65 33.30
CA LEU A 283 10.39 18.96 32.98
C LEU A 283 10.65 19.08 31.48
N SER A 284 11.90 19.33 31.14
CA SER A 284 12.41 19.46 29.78
C SER A 284 13.67 18.61 29.67
N PHE A 285 13.74 17.75 28.67
CA PHE A 285 14.85 16.82 28.48
C PHE A 285 15.44 16.95 27.07
N PRO A 286 16.73 17.28 26.94
CA PRO A 286 17.43 17.14 25.67
C PRO A 286 17.70 15.66 25.38
N LEU A 287 17.42 15.23 24.14
CA LEU A 287 17.62 13.85 23.65
C LEU A 287 18.67 13.77 22.54
N GLY A 288 19.37 14.87 22.28
CA GLY A 288 20.41 14.98 21.27
C GLY A 288 19.90 15.00 19.83
N LYS A 289 20.81 14.89 18.87
CA LYS A 289 20.54 15.13 17.44
C LYS A 289 19.93 13.95 16.70
N HIS A 290 20.01 12.75 17.24
CA HIS A 290 19.70 11.53 16.47
C HIS A 290 18.40 10.83 16.89
N ALA A 291 17.82 11.21 18.04
CA ALA A 291 16.50 10.72 18.43
C ALA A 291 15.44 11.13 17.40
N SER A 292 14.46 10.26 17.15
CA SER A 292 13.28 10.59 16.34
C SER A 292 12.19 11.25 17.20
N VAL A 293 11.28 12.02 16.58
CA VAL A 293 10.09 12.57 17.25
C VAL A 293 9.35 11.47 18.01
N PHE A 294 9.07 10.34 17.35
CA PHE A 294 8.39 9.20 17.96
C PHE A 294 9.09 8.69 19.23
N GLN A 295 10.42 8.65 19.25
CA GLN A 295 11.13 8.22 20.46
C GLN A 295 11.08 9.29 21.56
N ALA A 296 11.10 10.57 21.21
CA ALA A 296 10.94 11.66 22.16
C ALA A 296 9.57 11.63 22.85
N GLU A 297 8.52 11.34 22.09
CA GLU A 297 7.14 11.18 22.57
C GLU A 297 7.02 10.06 23.60
N VAL A 298 7.55 8.87 23.25
CA VAL A 298 7.55 7.72 24.17
C VAL A 298 8.44 7.98 25.39
N PHE A 299 9.57 8.68 25.19
CA PHE A 299 10.45 9.08 26.28
C PHE A 299 9.76 10.07 27.23
N ALA A 300 8.98 11.02 26.72
CA ALA A 300 8.24 11.98 27.54
C ALA A 300 7.26 11.26 28.47
N ILE A 301 6.55 10.23 27.97
CA ILE A 301 5.70 9.35 28.80
C ILE A 301 6.55 8.63 29.86
N SER A 302 7.69 8.04 29.49
CA SER A 302 8.59 7.39 30.46
C SER A 302 9.12 8.34 31.54
N ALA A 303 9.44 9.58 31.18
CA ALA A 303 9.90 10.60 32.10
C ALA A 303 8.80 11.00 33.08
N CYS A 304 7.56 11.18 32.60
CA CYS A 304 6.39 11.41 33.43
C CYS A 304 6.16 10.27 34.42
N VAL A 305 6.23 9.02 33.96
CA VAL A 305 6.09 7.84 34.81
C VAL A 305 7.19 7.77 35.87
N SER A 306 8.44 8.05 35.49
CA SER A 306 9.59 8.06 36.39
C SER A 306 9.43 9.12 37.49
N GLU A 307 8.91 10.30 37.15
CA GLU A 307 8.61 11.36 38.13
C GLU A 307 7.52 10.93 39.12
N ASN A 308 6.46 10.28 38.65
CA ASN A 308 5.40 9.76 39.52
C ASN A 308 5.90 8.62 40.42
N LEU A 309 6.81 7.78 39.95
CA LEU A 309 7.47 6.75 40.76
C LEU A 309 8.34 7.36 41.86
N LYS A 310 9.15 8.38 41.54
CA LYS A 310 9.99 9.11 42.52
C LYS A 310 9.16 9.75 43.63
N ARG A 311 7.97 10.27 43.29
CA ARG A 311 7.03 10.86 44.25
C ARG A 311 6.36 9.83 45.17
N GLY A 312 6.44 8.55 44.85
CA GLY A 312 5.92 7.48 45.70
C GLY A 312 4.40 7.46 45.83
N TYR A 313 3.67 7.97 44.82
CA TYR A 313 2.20 7.95 44.84
C TYR A 313 1.66 6.51 44.94
N SER A 314 0.63 6.34 45.76
CA SER A 314 -0.06 5.07 45.98
C SER A 314 -1.58 5.30 46.07
N ASN A 315 -2.35 4.36 45.54
CA ASN A 315 -3.80 4.40 45.43
C ASN A 315 -4.34 5.66 44.72
N GLN A 316 -3.55 6.24 43.80
CA GLN A 316 -3.97 7.41 43.02
C GLN A 316 -4.50 7.03 41.64
N HIS A 317 -5.30 7.93 41.08
CA HIS A 317 -5.66 7.94 39.67
C HIS A 317 -4.70 8.87 38.93
N ILE A 318 -3.87 8.33 38.05
CA ILE A 318 -2.86 9.06 37.29
C ILE A 318 -3.27 9.08 35.83
N GLN A 319 -3.45 10.26 35.29
CA GLN A 319 -3.79 10.48 33.91
C GLN A 319 -2.62 11.13 33.17
N ILE A 320 -2.17 10.50 32.08
CA ILE A 320 -1.10 10.99 31.22
C ILE A 320 -1.68 11.25 29.84
N CYS A 321 -1.61 12.50 29.41
CA CYS A 321 -2.17 12.99 28.16
C CYS A 321 -1.06 13.22 27.14
N THR A 322 -1.23 12.72 25.91
CA THR A 322 -0.28 12.88 24.80
C THR A 322 -1.05 13.06 23.50
N ASP A 323 -0.55 13.89 22.60
CA ASP A 323 -1.09 14.02 21.24
C ASP A 323 -0.47 13.03 20.24
N SER A 324 0.47 12.21 20.69
CA SER A 324 1.09 11.17 19.88
C SER A 324 0.25 9.89 19.83
N GLN A 325 -0.67 9.81 18.87
CA GLN A 325 -1.39 8.54 18.59
C GLN A 325 -0.40 7.40 18.32
N ALA A 326 0.71 7.69 17.64
CA ALA A 326 1.75 6.71 17.34
C ALA A 326 2.34 6.10 18.62
N ALA A 327 2.65 6.91 19.64
CA ALA A 327 3.15 6.43 20.94
C ALA A 327 2.11 5.53 21.63
N LEU A 328 0.85 5.94 21.67
CA LEU A 328 -0.24 5.16 22.27
C LEU A 328 -0.46 3.83 21.54
N HIS A 329 -0.45 3.83 20.20
CA HIS A 329 -0.55 2.61 19.40
C HIS A 329 0.64 1.67 19.62
N ALA A 330 1.86 2.21 19.77
CA ALA A 330 3.04 1.42 20.07
C ALA A 330 2.96 0.75 21.45
N LEU A 331 2.54 1.49 22.49
CA LEU A 331 2.33 0.96 23.84
C LEU A 331 1.16 -0.03 23.90
N LYS A 332 0.18 0.10 23.01
CA LYS A 332 -0.93 -0.84 22.84
C LYS A 332 -0.56 -2.09 22.05
N SER A 333 0.55 -2.09 21.32
CA SER A 333 0.97 -3.25 20.54
C SER A 333 1.31 -4.45 21.45
N PRO A 334 0.89 -5.67 21.10
CA PRO A 334 1.36 -6.88 21.79
C PRO A 334 2.80 -7.25 21.39
N ARG A 335 3.31 -6.71 20.28
CA ARG A 335 4.67 -6.93 19.81
C ARG A 335 5.45 -5.62 19.92
N ILE A 336 6.42 -5.60 20.82
CA ILE A 336 7.32 -4.46 21.01
C ILE A 336 8.61 -4.76 20.24
N THR A 337 9.00 -3.85 19.34
CA THR A 337 10.23 -3.95 18.55
C THR A 337 11.21 -2.81 18.84
N SER A 338 10.84 -1.87 19.69
CA SER A 338 11.64 -0.72 20.09
C SER A 338 11.99 -0.82 21.57
N GLN A 339 13.28 -0.62 21.89
CA GLN A 339 13.77 -0.63 23.26
C GLN A 339 13.11 0.45 24.12
N VAL A 340 12.96 1.67 23.59
CA VAL A 340 12.33 2.81 24.30
C VAL A 340 10.87 2.51 24.66
N VAL A 341 10.14 1.81 23.78
CA VAL A 341 8.76 1.39 24.03
C VAL A 341 8.70 0.29 25.09
N LEU A 342 9.66 -0.64 25.08
CA LEU A 342 9.75 -1.71 26.09
C LEU A 342 10.01 -1.13 27.48
N GLU A 343 10.97 -0.22 27.60
CA GLU A 343 11.30 0.48 28.84
C GLU A 343 10.12 1.28 29.37
N CYS A 344 9.43 2.03 28.49
CA CYS A 344 8.21 2.75 28.84
C CYS A 344 7.13 1.82 29.39
N THR A 345 6.90 0.69 28.70
CA THR A 345 5.89 -0.31 29.10
C THR A 345 6.20 -0.91 30.47
N ASN A 346 7.47 -1.23 30.74
CA ASN A 346 7.91 -1.76 32.03
C ASN A 346 7.73 -0.72 33.15
N SER A 347 8.07 0.55 32.90
CA SER A 347 7.88 1.64 33.86
C SER A 347 6.40 1.88 34.16
N LEU A 348 5.54 1.87 33.13
CA LEU A 348 4.09 1.97 33.29
C LEU A 348 3.54 0.81 34.11
N ALA A 349 4.00 -0.42 33.86
CA ALA A 349 3.62 -1.59 34.64
C ALA A 349 4.01 -1.44 36.12
N ALA A 350 5.21 -0.95 36.41
CA ALA A 350 5.68 -0.72 37.78
C ALA A 350 4.82 0.33 38.51
N LEU A 351 4.54 1.47 37.87
CA LEU A 351 3.67 2.50 38.44
C LEU A 351 2.23 2.00 38.65
N GLY A 352 1.75 1.15 37.75
CA GLY A 352 0.41 0.56 37.76
C GLY A 352 0.19 -0.48 38.86
N GLN A 353 1.24 -0.99 39.51
CA GLN A 353 1.11 -1.93 40.63
C GLN A 353 0.39 -1.30 41.85
N ARG A 354 0.53 0.03 42.02
CA ARG A 354 -0.03 0.76 43.18
C ARG A 354 -1.04 1.83 42.79
N ASN A 355 -1.21 2.11 41.50
CA ASN A 355 -2.01 3.22 41.01
C ASN A 355 -2.86 2.80 39.81
N LYS A 356 -3.96 3.52 39.57
CA LYS A 356 -4.75 3.40 38.34
C LYS A 356 -4.22 4.38 37.32
N ILE A 357 -3.64 3.87 36.24
CA ILE A 357 -3.08 4.70 35.16
C ILE A 357 -4.05 4.74 33.99
N ARG A 358 -4.28 5.94 33.46
CA ARG A 358 -5.02 6.19 32.23
C ARG A 358 -4.16 7.00 31.26
N LEU A 359 -3.85 6.42 30.11
CA LEU A 359 -3.22 7.12 29.00
C LEU A 359 -4.32 7.67 28.08
N VAL A 360 -4.33 8.98 27.82
CA VAL A 360 -5.38 9.67 27.07
C VAL A 360 -4.78 10.38 25.87
N TRP A 361 -5.35 10.16 24.68
CA TRP A 361 -5.01 10.97 23.53
C TRP A 361 -5.67 12.35 23.59
N VAL A 362 -4.91 13.40 23.34
CA VAL A 362 -5.41 14.78 23.19
C VAL A 362 -5.04 15.32 21.80
N PRO A 363 -5.83 16.21 21.20
CA PRO A 363 -5.45 16.80 19.92
C PRO A 363 -4.32 17.82 20.09
N GLY A 364 -3.29 17.72 19.26
CA GLY A 364 -2.18 18.68 19.21
C GLY A 364 -2.63 20.05 18.67
N HIS A 365 -1.96 21.12 19.11
CA HIS A 365 -2.18 22.52 18.69
C HIS A 365 -3.63 22.98 18.71
N SER A 366 -4.43 22.43 19.62
CA SER A 366 -5.87 22.66 19.72
C SER A 366 -6.25 23.49 20.95
N GLY A 367 -5.29 24.19 21.57
CA GLY A 367 -5.54 25.11 22.68
C GLY A 367 -5.69 24.42 24.04
N VAL A 368 -5.30 23.15 24.17
CA VAL A 368 -5.28 22.45 25.45
C VAL A 368 -4.08 22.95 26.25
N ALA A 369 -4.31 23.85 27.22
CA ALA A 369 -3.25 24.58 27.93
C ALA A 369 -2.10 23.69 28.43
N GLY A 370 -2.41 22.54 29.03
CA GLY A 370 -1.37 21.60 29.50
C GLY A 370 -0.55 20.94 28.39
N ASN A 371 -1.15 20.70 27.21
CA ASN A 371 -0.45 20.16 26.04
C ASN A 371 0.44 21.23 25.39
N GLU A 372 -0.06 22.46 25.24
CA GLU A 372 0.75 23.58 24.72
C GLU A 372 1.96 23.86 25.63
N GLU A 373 1.78 23.77 26.95
CA GLU A 373 2.90 23.87 27.92
C GLU A 373 3.90 22.71 27.76
N ALA A 374 3.42 21.48 27.56
CA ALA A 374 4.30 20.32 27.30
C ALA A 374 5.09 20.48 25.99
N ASP A 375 4.46 21.00 24.94
CA ASP A 375 5.11 21.28 23.64
C ASP A 375 6.17 22.39 23.74
N VAL A 376 5.89 23.46 24.51
CA VAL A 376 6.91 24.47 24.82
C VAL A 376 8.12 23.85 25.53
N LEU A 377 7.89 22.95 26.50
CA LEU A 377 8.97 22.24 27.21
C LEU A 377 9.72 21.28 26.28
N ALA A 378 9.03 20.59 25.38
CA ALA A 378 9.67 19.68 24.43
C ALA A 378 10.56 20.45 23.45
N ARG A 379 10.10 21.60 22.94
CA ARG A 379 10.90 22.51 22.11
C ARG A 379 12.11 23.05 22.86
N LYS A 380 11.93 23.46 24.13
CA LYS A 380 13.05 23.89 24.98
C LYS A 380 14.11 22.78 25.08
N GLY A 381 13.69 21.53 25.30
CA GLY A 381 14.60 20.39 25.32
C GLY A 381 15.29 20.14 23.98
N SER A 382 14.62 20.41 22.85
CA SER A 382 15.19 20.20 21.51
C SER A 382 16.27 21.21 21.13
N SER A 383 16.21 22.41 21.70
CA SER A 383 17.20 23.47 21.53
C SER A 383 18.29 23.46 22.61
N ASP A 384 18.12 22.68 23.68
CA ASP A 384 19.11 22.56 24.74
C ASP A 384 20.21 21.56 24.38
N THR A 385 21.41 21.77 24.92
CA THR A 385 22.56 20.89 24.64
C THR A 385 22.48 19.66 25.54
N LEU A 386 22.51 18.46 24.93
CA LEU A 386 22.60 17.22 25.68
C LEU A 386 23.88 17.18 26.52
N THR A 387 23.73 17.01 27.83
CA THR A 387 24.87 16.79 28.73
C THR A 387 25.19 15.29 28.78
N GLY A 388 26.27 14.87 28.11
CA GLY A 388 26.72 13.48 28.05
C GLY A 388 27.04 13.01 26.61
N PRO A 389 27.46 11.76 26.43
CA PRO A 389 27.72 11.22 25.10
C PRO A 389 26.40 11.03 24.33
N GLU A 390 26.39 11.41 23.05
CA GLU A 390 25.33 11.00 22.13
C GLU A 390 25.50 9.56 21.66
N PRO A 391 24.41 8.83 21.35
CA PRO A 391 23.01 9.26 21.43
C PRO A 391 22.40 9.04 22.84
N ALA A 392 21.54 9.97 23.30
CA ALA A 392 20.88 9.89 24.61
C ALA A 392 19.98 8.65 24.76
N ILE A 393 19.46 8.16 23.64
CA ILE A 393 18.61 6.97 23.53
C ILE A 393 19.06 6.14 22.34
N GLY A 394 18.82 4.83 22.37
CA GLY A 394 19.19 3.93 21.28
C GLY A 394 18.64 4.39 19.93
N LEU A 395 19.44 4.34 18.87
CA LEU A 395 19.02 4.77 17.53
C LEU A 395 17.96 3.83 16.95
N PRO A 396 16.94 4.36 16.25
CA PRO A 396 16.00 3.51 15.54
C PRO A 396 16.71 2.87 14.34
N TYR A 397 16.38 1.62 14.03
CA TYR A 397 16.98 0.89 12.90
C TYR A 397 16.82 1.60 11.55
N SER A 398 15.76 2.41 11.40
CA SER A 398 15.53 3.25 10.21
C SER A 398 16.55 4.36 10.04
N TYR A 399 17.22 4.82 11.12
CA TYR A 399 18.18 5.91 11.06
C TYR A 399 19.41 5.57 10.19
N PRO A 400 20.19 4.51 10.47
CA PRO A 400 21.35 4.19 9.64
C PRO A 400 20.95 3.85 8.19
N LEU A 401 19.80 3.21 7.97
CA LEU A 401 19.29 2.96 6.62
C LEU A 401 18.97 4.26 5.87
N GLY A 402 18.35 5.23 6.55
CA GLY A 402 18.09 6.55 5.98
C GLY A 402 19.37 7.30 5.65
N SER A 403 20.40 7.21 6.50
CA SER A 403 21.71 7.80 6.22
C SER A 403 22.38 7.17 4.99
N ILE A 404 22.32 5.85 4.85
CA ILE A 404 22.85 5.13 3.69
C ILE A 404 22.09 5.52 2.42
N ASP A 405 20.77 5.62 2.48
CA ASP A 405 19.95 6.00 1.32
C ASP A 405 20.24 7.44 0.87
N ASN A 406 20.33 8.38 1.82
CA ASN A 406 20.70 9.77 1.56
C ASN A 406 22.09 9.86 0.93
N TRP A 407 23.09 9.21 1.54
CA TRP A 407 24.45 9.17 0.99
C TRP A 407 24.47 8.59 -0.43
N THR A 408 23.74 7.48 -0.65
CA THR A 408 23.65 6.83 -1.97
C THR A 408 23.06 7.77 -3.02
N ARG A 409 22.02 8.52 -2.64
CA ARG A 409 21.34 9.49 -3.51
C ARG A 409 22.24 10.68 -3.85
N GLU A 410 22.92 11.23 -2.84
CA GLU A 410 23.89 12.30 -3.01
C GLU A 410 25.03 11.87 -3.93
N LYS A 411 25.58 10.67 -3.70
CA LYS A 411 26.63 10.10 -4.53
C LYS A 411 26.17 9.89 -5.97
N CYS A 412 24.97 9.33 -6.18
CA CYS A 412 24.40 9.13 -7.51
C CYS A 412 24.19 10.46 -8.25
N GLN A 413 23.73 11.50 -7.56
CA GLN A 413 23.57 12.83 -8.12
C GLN A 413 24.91 13.50 -8.44
N GLU A 414 25.90 13.34 -7.57
CA GLU A 414 27.27 13.81 -7.79
C GLU A 414 27.88 13.15 -9.03
N ASP A 415 27.80 11.83 -9.13
CA ASP A 415 28.32 11.05 -10.26
C ASP A 415 27.61 11.43 -11.58
N TRP A 416 26.29 11.64 -11.55
CA TRP A 416 25.54 12.14 -12.71
C TRP A 416 25.99 13.54 -13.15
N SER A 417 26.26 14.43 -12.20
CA SER A 417 26.62 15.81 -12.46
C SER A 417 28.06 15.94 -12.98
N ARG A 418 28.98 15.15 -12.40
CA ARG A 418 30.43 15.21 -12.69
C ARG A 418 30.89 14.25 -13.80
N GLY A 419 30.05 13.33 -14.24
CA GLY A 419 30.39 12.35 -15.27
C GLY A 419 30.82 12.99 -16.61
N ILE A 420 31.97 12.56 -17.14
CA ILE A 420 32.51 12.97 -18.43
C ILE A 420 31.94 12.02 -19.51
N GLY A 421 30.66 12.17 -19.86
CA GLY A 421 30.00 11.28 -20.82
C GLY A 421 28.50 11.49 -20.93
N LEU A 422 27.81 10.60 -21.65
CA LEU A 422 26.35 10.53 -21.74
C LEU A 422 25.67 11.82 -22.27
N ARG A 423 26.36 12.57 -23.15
CA ARG A 423 25.91 13.87 -23.65
C ARG A 423 24.42 13.90 -24.05
N GLN A 424 23.97 12.94 -24.86
CA GLN A 424 22.57 12.88 -25.28
C GLN A 424 21.61 12.59 -24.12
N ALA A 425 21.90 11.56 -23.32
CA ALA A 425 21.06 11.21 -22.17
C ALA A 425 20.94 12.38 -21.18
N ARG A 426 22.01 13.18 -21.00
CA ARG A 426 21.99 14.38 -20.17
C ARG A 426 21.18 15.53 -20.76
N LEU A 427 21.01 15.60 -22.09
CA LEU A 427 20.09 16.55 -22.72
C LEU A 427 18.64 16.13 -22.47
N LEU A 428 18.34 14.82 -22.56
CA LEU A 428 16.97 14.31 -22.53
C LEU A 428 16.45 13.89 -21.14
N ILE A 429 17.33 13.70 -20.15
CA ILE A 429 16.99 13.23 -18.80
C ILE A 429 17.53 14.22 -17.75
N LYS A 430 16.71 14.58 -16.75
CA LYS A 430 17.13 15.46 -15.64
C LYS A 430 18.21 14.84 -14.75
N GLY A 431 18.11 13.54 -14.50
CA GLY A 431 18.99 12.78 -13.64
C GLY A 431 18.28 11.59 -12.98
N PRO A 432 18.92 10.96 -11.98
CA PRO A 432 18.30 9.89 -11.20
C PRO A 432 17.07 10.43 -10.45
N GLY A 433 15.90 9.83 -10.69
CA GLY A 433 14.64 10.28 -10.10
C GLY A 433 13.69 9.11 -9.82
N ALA A 434 13.16 9.04 -8.60
CA ALA A 434 12.34 7.91 -8.16
C ALA A 434 11.08 7.71 -9.03
N ALA A 435 10.46 8.79 -9.51
CA ALA A 435 9.30 8.72 -10.39
C ALA A 435 9.67 8.12 -11.75
N ALA A 436 10.70 8.64 -12.41
CA ALA A 436 11.19 8.12 -13.68
C ALA A 436 11.63 6.66 -13.58
N THR A 437 12.35 6.29 -12.52
CA THR A 437 12.76 4.89 -12.26
C THR A 437 11.56 3.97 -12.14
N ARG A 438 10.54 4.34 -11.35
CA ARG A 438 9.32 3.52 -11.21
C ARG A 438 8.61 3.33 -12.56
N SER A 439 8.49 4.40 -13.34
CA SER A 439 7.87 4.33 -14.67
C SER A 439 8.65 3.40 -15.61
N LEU A 440 9.98 3.46 -15.59
CA LEU A 440 10.84 2.62 -16.44
C LEU A 440 10.84 1.14 -16.03
N VAL A 441 10.91 0.84 -14.72
CA VAL A 441 10.98 -0.54 -14.20
C VAL A 441 9.69 -1.33 -14.48
N ASN A 442 8.55 -0.64 -14.58
CA ASN A 442 7.26 -1.27 -14.88
C ASN A 442 7.04 -1.57 -16.38
N LEU A 443 7.93 -1.13 -17.26
CA LEU A 443 7.81 -1.39 -18.70
C LEU A 443 8.26 -2.81 -19.05
N ASN A 444 7.62 -3.39 -20.08
CA ASN A 444 8.11 -4.65 -20.65
C ASN A 444 9.46 -4.46 -21.37
N ARG A 445 10.18 -5.56 -21.60
CA ARG A 445 11.53 -5.55 -22.19
C ARG A 445 11.61 -4.81 -23.54
N ALA A 446 10.60 -4.96 -24.40
CA ALA A 446 10.59 -4.30 -25.70
C ALA A 446 10.47 -2.77 -25.56
N SER A 447 9.56 -2.32 -24.70
CA SER A 447 9.36 -0.90 -24.39
C SER A 447 10.60 -0.26 -23.75
N ILE A 448 11.23 -0.95 -22.79
CA ILE A 448 12.47 -0.49 -22.17
C ILE A 448 13.56 -0.32 -23.24
N SER A 449 13.72 -1.32 -24.12
CA SER A 449 14.74 -1.25 -25.18
C SER A 449 14.56 -0.04 -26.10
N ILE A 450 13.32 0.32 -26.45
CA ILE A 450 13.02 1.48 -27.29
C ILE A 450 13.38 2.77 -26.55
N ILE A 451 12.92 2.92 -25.32
CA ILE A 451 13.16 4.13 -24.51
C ILE A 451 14.64 4.30 -24.21
N THR A 452 15.33 3.25 -23.78
CA THR A 452 16.77 3.32 -23.53
C THR A 452 17.52 3.71 -24.81
N GLY A 453 17.16 3.15 -25.96
CA GLY A 453 17.78 3.51 -27.24
C GLY A 453 17.55 4.97 -27.64
N LEU A 454 16.33 5.47 -27.46
CA LEU A 454 15.97 6.87 -27.73
C LEU A 454 16.65 7.85 -26.79
N LEU A 455 16.71 7.55 -25.50
CA LEU A 455 17.28 8.48 -24.52
C LEU A 455 18.82 8.49 -24.58
N THR A 456 19.45 7.33 -24.83
CA THR A 456 20.91 7.21 -24.87
C THR A 456 21.51 7.46 -26.25
N GLY A 457 20.71 7.39 -27.31
CA GLY A 457 21.18 7.47 -28.70
C GLY A 457 21.72 6.17 -29.26
N HIS A 458 21.68 5.09 -28.46
CA HIS A 458 22.17 3.76 -28.83
C HIS A 458 20.99 2.84 -29.14
N GLY A 459 20.41 3.01 -30.32
CA GLY A 459 19.18 2.31 -30.72
C GLY A 459 19.08 2.04 -32.21
N ARG A 460 17.88 1.65 -32.67
CA ARG A 460 17.61 1.25 -34.06
C ARG A 460 17.44 2.41 -35.05
N LEU A 461 18.00 3.58 -34.72
CA LEU A 461 17.96 4.73 -35.62
C LEU A 461 19.19 4.72 -36.55
N ASN A 462 19.01 5.14 -37.80
CA ASN A 462 20.03 5.04 -38.84
C ASN A 462 21.36 5.72 -38.46
N LYS A 463 21.36 6.83 -37.71
CA LYS A 463 22.61 7.45 -37.25
C LYS A 463 23.45 6.49 -36.42
N HIS A 464 22.84 5.77 -35.49
CA HIS A 464 23.55 4.80 -34.67
C HIS A 464 23.95 3.58 -35.50
N LEU A 465 23.03 3.07 -36.32
CA LEU A 465 23.28 1.90 -37.18
C LEU A 465 24.42 2.14 -38.17
N SER A 466 24.55 3.35 -38.71
CA SER A 466 25.66 3.69 -39.60
C SER A 466 26.99 3.80 -38.86
N THR A 467 27.00 4.35 -37.63
CA THR A 467 28.20 4.40 -36.79
C THR A 467 28.74 3.02 -36.47
N ILE A 468 27.87 2.01 -36.31
CA ILE A 468 28.28 0.62 -36.04
C ILE A 468 28.40 -0.25 -37.32
N GLY A 469 28.29 0.36 -38.51
CA GLY A 469 28.48 -0.34 -39.79
C GLY A 469 27.34 -1.25 -40.24
N LEU A 470 26.15 -1.14 -39.64
CA LEU A 470 24.96 -1.92 -40.03
C LEU A 470 24.05 -1.20 -41.05
N SER A 471 24.26 0.10 -41.27
CA SER A 471 23.57 0.88 -42.30
C SER A 471 24.58 1.67 -43.13
N PRO A 472 24.46 1.72 -44.47
CA PRO A 472 25.32 2.55 -45.31
C PRO A 472 24.96 4.04 -45.25
N ASP A 473 23.79 4.39 -44.71
CA ASP A 473 23.26 5.75 -44.68
C ASP A 473 22.79 6.13 -43.27
N SER A 474 23.13 7.35 -42.84
CA SER A 474 22.70 7.94 -41.56
C SER A 474 21.41 8.75 -41.70
N ARG A 475 20.93 9.03 -42.92
CA ARG A 475 19.75 9.86 -43.15
C ARG A 475 18.47 9.26 -42.58
N CYS A 476 17.58 10.15 -42.16
CA CYS A 476 16.25 9.87 -41.62
C CYS A 476 15.36 9.19 -42.66
N ARG A 477 14.87 8.00 -42.34
CA ARG A 477 13.96 7.21 -43.18
C ARG A 477 12.60 7.88 -43.38
N LEU A 478 12.25 8.85 -42.53
CA LEU A 478 10.96 9.55 -42.58
C LEU A 478 11.00 10.82 -43.45
N CYS A 479 12.05 11.64 -43.31
CA CYS A 479 12.13 12.93 -44.00
C CYS A 479 13.27 13.04 -45.02
N GLY A 480 14.29 12.19 -44.94
CA GLY A 480 15.42 12.15 -45.89
C GLY A 480 16.40 13.33 -45.84
N THR A 481 16.17 14.35 -44.99
CA THR A 481 16.92 15.61 -45.01
C THR A 481 18.02 15.75 -43.96
N SER A 482 18.01 14.93 -42.91
CA SER A 482 18.93 15.04 -41.77
C SER A 482 19.29 13.66 -41.24
N ASP A 483 20.31 13.57 -40.39
CA ASP A 483 20.66 12.33 -39.71
C ASP A 483 19.49 11.82 -38.84
N GLU A 484 19.23 10.52 -38.89
CA GLU A 484 18.25 9.85 -38.04
C GLU A 484 18.85 9.62 -36.64
N ASP A 485 18.96 10.69 -35.86
CA ASP A 485 19.29 10.60 -34.45
C ASP A 485 18.05 10.84 -33.57
N SER A 486 18.18 10.56 -32.27
CA SER A 486 17.05 10.67 -31.36
C SER A 486 16.58 12.11 -31.20
N ILE A 487 17.48 13.10 -31.26
CA ILE A 487 17.13 14.52 -31.15
C ILE A 487 16.31 14.93 -32.37
N HIS A 488 16.74 14.58 -33.58
CA HIS A 488 16.00 14.81 -34.80
C HIS A 488 14.61 14.18 -34.72
N VAL A 489 14.49 12.90 -34.40
CA VAL A 489 13.19 12.21 -34.35
C VAL A 489 12.27 12.81 -33.27
N LEU A 490 12.78 13.03 -32.06
CA LEU A 490 12.00 13.54 -30.93
C LEU A 490 11.65 15.02 -31.03
N CYS A 491 12.50 15.84 -31.66
CA CYS A 491 12.44 17.30 -31.53
C CYS A 491 12.24 18.06 -32.86
N HIS A 492 12.78 17.55 -33.99
CA HIS A 492 12.90 18.36 -35.22
C HIS A 492 12.33 17.74 -36.50
N CYS A 493 12.12 16.43 -36.57
CA CYS A 493 11.68 15.76 -37.78
C CYS A 493 10.30 16.27 -38.23
N PRO A 494 10.17 16.87 -39.44
CA PRO A 494 8.92 17.48 -39.89
C PRO A 494 7.85 16.45 -40.22
N ARG A 495 8.25 15.21 -40.57
CA ARG A 495 7.30 14.15 -40.97
C ARG A 495 6.42 13.67 -39.82
N VAL A 496 6.86 13.86 -38.58
CA VAL A 496 6.17 13.43 -37.35
C VAL A 496 5.66 14.62 -36.52
N ILE A 497 5.62 15.82 -37.10
CA ILE A 497 5.24 17.07 -36.42
C ILE A 497 3.85 17.00 -35.77
N VAL A 498 2.88 16.38 -36.46
CA VAL A 498 1.50 16.23 -35.96
C VAL A 498 1.46 15.29 -34.76
N ASN A 499 2.17 14.15 -34.83
CA ASN A 499 2.25 13.20 -33.71
C ASN A 499 2.98 13.80 -32.51
N ARG A 500 4.01 14.61 -32.76
CA ARG A 500 4.76 15.34 -31.73
C ARG A 500 3.86 16.37 -31.05
N HIS A 501 3.13 17.18 -31.80
CA HIS A 501 2.19 18.15 -31.24
C HIS A 501 1.09 17.46 -30.42
N ARG A 502 0.54 16.35 -30.93
CA ARG A 502 -0.50 15.59 -30.22
C ARG A 502 -0.04 15.03 -28.87
N LEU A 503 1.18 14.50 -28.80
CA LEU A 503 1.66 13.77 -27.62
C LEU A 503 2.50 14.64 -26.69
N PHE A 504 3.30 15.55 -27.22
CA PHE A 504 4.22 16.40 -26.47
C PHE A 504 3.72 17.85 -26.33
N GLY A 505 2.67 18.24 -27.06
CA GLY A 505 2.07 19.58 -26.98
C GLY A 505 2.72 20.64 -27.90
N ALA A 506 3.79 20.29 -28.63
CA ALA A 506 4.45 21.19 -29.58
C ALA A 506 4.97 20.45 -30.83
N GLY A 507 5.03 21.16 -31.96
CA GLY A 507 5.54 20.62 -33.23
C GLY A 507 7.06 20.59 -33.33
N TYR A 508 7.74 21.53 -32.66
CA TYR A 508 9.19 21.57 -32.52
C TYR A 508 9.51 21.79 -31.05
N LEU A 509 10.56 21.16 -30.56
CA LEU A 509 10.97 21.19 -29.15
C LEU A 509 12.47 21.43 -29.08
N ALA A 510 12.93 22.06 -28.00
CA ALA A 510 14.33 21.95 -27.61
C ALA A 510 14.57 20.56 -26.99
N PRO A 511 15.78 19.98 -27.09
CA PRO A 511 16.10 18.70 -26.45
C PRO A 511 15.77 18.68 -24.94
N GLU A 512 15.93 19.82 -24.27
CA GLU A 512 15.66 19.98 -22.84
C GLU A 512 14.19 19.83 -22.50
N ASP A 513 13.27 20.16 -23.41
CA ASP A 513 11.82 20.06 -23.18
C ASP A 513 11.38 18.60 -23.03
N ILE A 514 12.12 17.66 -23.63
CA ILE A 514 11.87 16.21 -23.50
C ILE A 514 11.97 15.75 -22.03
N ARG A 515 12.72 16.48 -21.19
CA ARG A 515 12.86 16.18 -19.75
C ARG A 515 11.55 16.28 -18.97
N GLU A 516 10.58 17.02 -19.48
CA GLU A 516 9.25 17.18 -18.87
C GLU A 516 8.22 16.19 -19.43
N VAL A 517 8.55 15.49 -20.52
CA VAL A 517 7.62 14.59 -21.19
C VAL A 517 7.56 13.24 -20.46
N PRO A 518 6.36 12.79 -20.03
CA PRO A 518 6.19 11.48 -19.42
C PRO A 518 6.65 10.32 -20.34
N VAL A 519 7.27 9.30 -19.75
CA VAL A 519 7.88 8.16 -20.47
C VAL A 519 6.86 7.41 -21.35
N ASP A 520 5.61 7.27 -20.89
CA ASP A 520 4.51 6.66 -21.63
C ASP A 520 4.19 7.42 -22.92
N ARG A 521 4.24 8.76 -22.89
CA ARG A 521 4.03 9.59 -24.08
C ARG A 521 5.19 9.49 -25.05
N VAL A 522 6.43 9.46 -24.55
CA VAL A 522 7.62 9.22 -25.38
C VAL A 522 7.52 7.85 -26.08
N LEU A 523 7.07 6.81 -25.36
CA LEU A 523 6.89 5.48 -25.92
C LEU A 523 5.77 5.42 -26.96
N ALA A 524 4.63 6.05 -26.68
CA ALA A 524 3.52 6.16 -27.63
C ALA A 524 3.95 6.90 -28.90
N PHE A 525 4.73 7.96 -28.76
CA PHE A 525 5.30 8.70 -29.87
C PHE A 525 6.22 7.81 -30.70
N ALA A 526 7.19 7.13 -30.06
CA ALA A 526 8.12 6.23 -30.72
C ALA A 526 7.40 5.17 -31.57
N ARG A 527 6.39 4.51 -31.00
CA ARG A 527 5.58 3.50 -31.70
C ARG A 527 4.80 4.09 -32.89
N SER A 528 4.34 5.34 -32.78
CA SER A 528 3.61 6.02 -33.85
C SER A 528 4.49 6.38 -35.06
N THR A 529 5.81 6.39 -34.91
CA THR A 529 6.74 6.74 -36.00
C THR A 529 6.96 5.61 -37.01
N GLY A 530 6.67 4.36 -36.63
CA GLY A 530 6.98 3.18 -37.43
C GLY A 530 8.48 2.83 -37.51
N LEU A 531 9.34 3.49 -36.73
CA LEU A 531 10.79 3.24 -36.73
C LEU A 531 11.25 2.11 -35.79
N PHE A 532 10.38 1.64 -34.89
CA PHE A 532 10.74 0.80 -33.73
C PHE A 532 9.97 -0.51 -33.62
#